data_AF-A0A2N6F9N8-F1
#
_entry.id   AF-A0A2N6F9N8-F1
#
_cell.length_a   1.000
_cell.length_b   1.000
_cell.length_c   1.000
_cell.angle_alpha   90.00
_cell.angle_beta   90.00
_cell.angle_gamma   90.00
#
_symmetry.space_group_name_H-M   'P 1'
#
loop_
_entity.id
_entity.type
_entity.pdbx_description
1 polymer ?
#
loop_
_entity_poly.entity_id
_entity_poly.type
_entity_poly.pdbx_seq_one_letter_code
_entity_poly.pdbx_strand_id
1 'polypeptide(L)'
;MSKSSKAIFWVIIFFCVLLAFDQFMLRVEFRTGGTQAAQEFYLDFRQRLIGLVVSSEPTTVEQVISDKQPAAAPAAAATPEPRYLYADENGQLQFANSMEDIPPQFRKDAERLEE
;
A
#
# COMPACT_ATOMS: atom_id res chain seq x y z
N MET A 1 9.18 43.55 22.92
CA MET A 1 8.52 42.28 22.51
C MET A 1 8.31 41.44 23.76
N SER A 2 7.06 41.11 24.11
CA SER A 2 6.82 40.25 25.28
C SER A 2 7.42 38.86 25.03
N LYS A 3 7.76 38.13 26.10
CA LYS A 3 8.35 36.78 25.99
C LYS A 3 7.47 35.87 25.12
N SER A 4 6.15 36.02 25.21
CA SER A 4 5.16 35.29 24.41
C SER A 4 5.19 35.66 22.93
N SER A 5 5.32 36.94 22.57
CA SER A 5 5.44 37.35 21.16
C SER A 5 6.72 36.79 20.52
N LYS A 6 7.82 36.73 21.28
CA LYS A 6 9.07 36.10 20.80
C LYS A 6 8.89 34.59 20.62
N ALA A 7 8.20 33.92 21.54
CA ALA A 7 7.90 32.49 21.41
C ALA A 7 7.04 32.20 20.18
N ILE A 8 5.95 32.94 19.97
CA ILE A 8 5.07 32.79 18.81
C ILE A 8 5.84 33.01 17.50
N PHE A 9 6.69 34.05 17.45
CA PHE A 9 7.53 34.30 16.28
C PHE A 9 8.44 33.11 15.94
N TRP A 10 9.07 32.50 16.94
CA TRP A 10 9.91 31.31 16.74
C TRP A 10 9.10 30.08 16.32
N VAL A 11 7.88 29.90 16.84
CA VAL A 11 6.97 28.83 16.41
C VAL A 11 6.60 29.01 14.93
N ILE A 12 6.24 30.22 14.51
CA ILE A 12 5.91 30.51 13.11
C ILE A 12 7.10 30.20 12.21
N ILE A 13 8.31 30.67 12.57
CA ILE A 13 9.53 30.37 11.82
C ILE A 13 9.75 28.87 11.72
N PHE A 14 9.59 28.13 12.81
CA PHE A 14 9.75 26.68 12.82
C PHE A 14 8.81 26.01 11.80
N PHE A 15 7.53 26.37 11.79
CA PHE A 15 6.58 25.84 10.81
C PHE A 15 6.89 26.28 9.37
N CYS A 16 7.37 27.51 9.16
CA CYS A 16 7.82 27.96 7.84
C CYS A 16 9.00 27.14 7.33
N VAL A 17 9.97 26.80 8.19
CA VAL A 17 11.12 25.95 7.84
C VAL A 17 10.65 24.53 7.52
N LEU A 18 9.75 23.96 8.32
CA LEU A 18 9.16 22.65 8.04
C LEU A 18 8.43 22.63 6.69
N LEU A 19 7.63 23.65 6.40
CA LEU A 19 6.95 23.79 5.11
C LEU A 19 7.94 23.92 3.96
N ALA A 20 9.01 24.71 4.12
CA ALA A 20 10.04 24.82 3.10
C ALA A 20 10.72 23.47 2.82
N PHE A 21 10.97 22.68 3.87
CA PHE A 21 11.54 21.33 3.73
C PHE A 21 10.57 20.35 3.05
N ASP A 22 9.27 20.38 3.40
CA ASP A 22 8.23 19.60 2.72
C ASP A 22 8.19 19.93 1.22
N GLN A 23 8.16 21.22 0.87
CA GLN A 23 8.18 21.66 -0.52
C GLN A 23 9.47 21.30 -1.25
N PHE A 24 10.61 21.32 -0.56
CA PHE A 24 11.89 20.90 -1.10
C PHE A 24 11.87 19.41 -1.49
N MET A 25 11.39 18.55 -0.58
CA MET A 25 11.29 17.10 -0.84
C MET A 25 10.29 16.75 -1.95
N LEU A 26 9.27 17.58 -2.18
CA LEU A 26 8.30 17.37 -3.28
C LEU A 26 8.83 17.78 -4.65
N ARG A 27 9.72 18.79 -4.71
CA ARG A 27 10.11 19.42 -5.98
C ARG A 27 11.50 19.01 -6.46
N VAL A 28 12.39 18.64 -5.55
CA VAL A 28 13.77 18.31 -5.88
C VAL A 28 13.89 16.80 -6.03
N GLU A 29 14.10 16.32 -7.24
CA GLU A 29 14.29 14.89 -7.48
C GLU A 29 15.73 14.46 -7.16
N PHE A 30 15.88 13.50 -6.24
CA PHE A 30 17.15 12.85 -5.99
C PHE A 30 17.28 11.62 -6.90
N ARG A 31 18.18 11.68 -7.87
CA ARG A 31 18.26 10.69 -8.95
C ARG A 31 19.23 9.53 -8.68
N THR A 32 19.99 9.57 -7.58
CA THR A 32 21.00 8.53 -7.27
C THR A 32 21.29 8.41 -5.77
N GLY A 33 21.41 7.18 -5.27
CA GLY A 33 21.99 6.86 -3.95
C GLY A 33 21.02 6.92 -2.77
N GLY A 34 21.55 6.98 -1.54
CA GLY A 34 20.73 6.90 -0.32
C GLY A 34 19.74 8.05 -0.12
N THR A 35 19.96 9.20 -0.77
CA THR A 35 19.02 10.34 -0.71
C THR A 35 17.75 10.09 -1.51
N GLN A 36 17.82 9.28 -2.57
CA GLN A 36 16.65 8.85 -3.32
C GLN A 36 15.74 7.97 -2.46
N ALA A 37 16.30 6.93 -1.83
CA ALA A 37 15.52 6.03 -0.97
C ALA A 37 14.85 6.77 0.19
N ALA A 38 15.56 7.74 0.79
CA ALA A 38 14.99 8.60 1.84
C ALA A 38 13.85 9.50 1.32
N GLN A 39 13.96 10.01 0.08
CA GLN A 39 12.89 10.78 -0.55
C GLN A 39 11.68 9.91 -0.87
N GLU A 40 11.88 8.73 -1.46
CA GLU A 40 10.80 7.79 -1.77
C GLU A 40 10.03 7.41 -0.49
N PHE A 41 10.75 7.08 0.58
CA PHE A 41 10.16 6.83 1.88
C PHE A 41 9.36 8.04 2.40
N TYR A 42 9.92 9.25 2.31
CA TYR A 42 9.25 10.47 2.77
C TYR A 42 7.96 10.74 1.98
N LEU A 43 7.98 10.57 0.66
CA LEU A 43 6.82 10.80 -0.20
C LEU A 43 5.69 9.81 0.11
N ASP A 44 6.01 8.52 0.26
CA ASP A 44 5.05 7.48 0.63
C ASP A 44 4.46 7.75 2.03
N PHE A 45 5.31 8.06 3.01
CA PHE A 45 4.86 8.39 4.37
C PHE A 45 3.90 9.59 4.37
N ARG A 46 4.24 10.68 3.66
CA ARG A 46 3.41 11.88 3.57
C ARG A 46 2.05 11.58 2.95
N GLN A 47 2.02 10.81 1.85
CA GLN A 47 0.78 10.41 1.19
C GLN A 47 -0.12 9.62 2.13
N ARG A 48 0.44 8.66 2.88
CA ARG A 48 -0.31 7.88 3.87
C ARG A 48 -0.79 8.72 5.03
N LEU A 49 0.03 9.65 5.53
CA LEU A 49 -0.34 10.54 6.62
C LEU A 49 -1.52 11.43 6.23
N ILE A 50 -1.50 12.01 5.03
CA ILE A 50 -2.62 12.81 4.52
C ILE A 50 -3.84 11.92 4.29
N GLY A 51 -3.65 10.72 3.71
CA GLY A 51 -4.71 9.73 3.55
C GLY A 51 -5.39 9.40 4.87
N LEU A 52 -4.63 9.23 5.96
CA LEU A 52 -5.17 8.93 7.29
C LEU A 52 -5.96 10.10 7.90
N VAL A 53 -5.56 11.35 7.59
CA VAL A 53 -6.24 12.55 8.07
C VAL A 53 -7.51 12.83 7.26
N VAL A 54 -7.50 12.52 5.96
CA VAL A 54 -8.62 12.81 5.04
C VAL A 54 -9.64 11.66 5.01
N SER A 55 -9.21 10.40 5.06
CA SER A 55 -10.09 9.24 5.16
C SER A 55 -10.59 9.09 6.59
N SER A 56 -11.73 9.73 6.86
CA SER A 56 -12.45 9.65 8.14
C SER A 56 -13.44 8.47 8.20
N GLU A 57 -13.63 7.74 7.10
CA GLU A 57 -14.43 6.52 7.13
C GLU A 57 -13.55 5.36 7.61
N PRO A 58 -13.94 4.65 8.68
CA PRO A 58 -13.35 3.36 8.96
C PRO A 58 -13.73 2.48 7.79
N THR A 59 -12.79 2.28 6.87
CA THR A 59 -12.88 1.23 5.88
C THR A 59 -13.01 -0.09 6.64
N THR A 60 -14.25 -0.52 6.85
CA THR A 60 -14.49 -1.84 7.43
C THR A 60 -14.02 -2.86 6.41
N VAL A 61 -13.55 -4.02 6.88
CA VAL A 61 -13.06 -5.09 6.00
C VAL A 61 -14.14 -5.46 4.97
N GLU A 62 -15.40 -5.38 5.39
CA GLU A 62 -16.60 -5.60 4.57
C GLU A 62 -16.79 -4.56 3.45
N GLN A 63 -16.44 -3.28 3.68
CA GLN A 63 -16.49 -2.23 2.64
C GLN A 63 -15.38 -2.43 1.59
N VAL A 64 -14.16 -2.83 1.98
CA VAL A 64 -13.08 -3.14 1.01
C VAL A 64 -13.45 -4.32 0.12
N ILE A 65 -14.08 -5.35 0.71
CA ILE A 65 -14.52 -6.54 -0.02
C ILE A 65 -15.66 -6.17 -0.98
N SER A 66 -16.60 -5.33 -0.53
CA SER A 66 -17.72 -4.87 -1.36
C SER A 66 -17.26 -4.01 -2.54
N ASP A 67 -16.31 -3.10 -2.33
CA ASP A 67 -15.80 -2.20 -3.37
C ASP A 67 -14.89 -2.92 -4.38
N LYS A 68 -14.27 -4.04 -3.97
CA LYS A 68 -13.48 -4.91 -4.86
C LYS A 68 -14.29 -6.04 -5.49
N GLN A 69 -15.59 -6.16 -5.21
CA GLN A 69 -16.43 -7.19 -5.81
C GLN A 69 -16.46 -7.01 -7.34
N PRO A 70 -15.84 -7.90 -8.13
CA PRO A 70 -16.02 -7.88 -9.57
C PRO A 70 -17.49 -8.20 -9.85
N ALA A 71 -18.09 -7.52 -10.82
CA ALA A 71 -19.43 -7.84 -11.28
C ALA A 71 -19.58 -9.36 -11.47
N ALA A 72 -20.62 -9.91 -10.84
CA ALA A 72 -20.91 -11.34 -10.70
C ALA A 72 -20.35 -12.21 -11.83
N ALA A 73 -19.34 -13.03 -11.51
CA ALA A 73 -19.05 -14.23 -12.27
C ALA A 73 -20.27 -15.18 -12.15
N PRO A 74 -20.68 -15.87 -13.22
CA PRO A 74 -21.84 -16.74 -13.18
C PRO A 74 -21.62 -17.85 -12.16
N ALA A 75 -22.68 -18.16 -11.39
CA ALA A 75 -22.70 -19.19 -10.36
C ALA A 75 -22.06 -20.50 -10.86
N ALA A 76 -20.82 -20.75 -10.42
CA ALA A 76 -20.19 -22.05 -10.57
C ALA A 76 -20.61 -22.90 -9.37
N ALA A 77 -21.16 -24.06 -9.69
CA ALA A 77 -21.57 -25.11 -8.75
C ALA A 77 -20.47 -25.39 -7.70
N ALA A 78 -20.91 -25.61 -6.46
CA ALA A 78 -20.14 -26.10 -5.30
C ALA A 78 -18.67 -26.43 -5.61
N THR A 79 -17.81 -25.42 -5.53
CA THR A 79 -16.38 -25.57 -5.79
C THR A 79 -15.76 -26.34 -4.63
N PRO A 80 -15.02 -27.44 -4.87
CA PRO A 80 -14.21 -28.07 -3.84
C PRO A 80 -13.20 -27.05 -3.28
N GLU A 81 -12.86 -27.16 -1.99
CA GLU A 81 -11.89 -26.26 -1.38
C GLU A 81 -10.53 -26.34 -2.11
N PRO A 82 -9.88 -25.18 -2.37
CA PRO A 82 -8.61 -25.15 -3.07
C PRO A 82 -7.53 -25.87 -2.26
N ARG A 83 -6.81 -26.78 -2.92
CA ARG A 83 -5.80 -27.64 -2.28
C ARG A 83 -4.37 -27.21 -2.57
N TYR A 84 -4.17 -26.29 -3.50
CA TYR A 84 -2.86 -25.85 -3.94
C TYR A 84 -2.76 -24.34 -4.03
N LEU A 85 -1.59 -23.81 -3.71
CA LEU A 85 -1.20 -22.41 -3.78
C LEU A 85 0.03 -22.28 -4.69
N TYR A 86 0.05 -21.33 -5.62
CA TYR A 86 1.22 -21.05 -6.45
C TYR A 86 1.36 -19.55 -6.74
N ALA A 87 2.57 -19.10 -7.08
CA ALA A 87 2.81 -17.72 -7.53
C ALA A 87 2.84 -17.65 -9.06
N ASP A 88 2.18 -16.63 -9.63
CA ASP A 88 2.22 -16.38 -11.08
C ASP A 88 3.43 -15.51 -11.51
N GLU A 89 3.52 -15.18 -12.81
CA GLU A 89 4.64 -14.39 -13.37
C GLU A 89 4.79 -13.00 -12.74
N ASN A 90 3.70 -12.47 -12.16
CA ASN A 90 3.67 -11.18 -11.51
C ASN A 90 3.89 -11.29 -9.98
N GLY A 91 4.14 -12.51 -9.47
CA GLY A 91 4.30 -12.78 -8.05
C GLY A 91 2.99 -12.76 -7.26
N GLN A 92 1.84 -12.85 -7.92
CA GLN A 92 0.55 -12.93 -7.23
C GLN A 92 0.23 -14.38 -6.85
N LEU A 93 -0.32 -14.56 -5.66
CA LEU A 93 -0.73 -15.86 -5.15
C LEU A 93 -2.06 -16.30 -5.78
N GLN A 94 -2.06 -17.49 -6.35
CA GLN A 94 -3.19 -18.13 -7.01
C GLN A 94 -3.53 -19.45 -6.35
N PHE A 95 -4.81 -19.78 -6.31
CA PHE A 95 -5.34 -21.00 -5.68
C PHE A 95 -5.88 -21.97 -6.74
N ALA A 96 -5.58 -23.26 -6.58
CA ALA A 96 -6.03 -24.31 -7.49
C ALA A 96 -6.58 -25.53 -6.74
N ASN A 97 -7.54 -26.23 -7.35
CA ASN A 97 -8.16 -27.41 -6.76
C ASN A 97 -7.32 -28.68 -6.99
N SER A 98 -6.62 -28.75 -8.12
CA SER A 98 -5.70 -29.83 -8.45
C SER A 98 -4.42 -29.33 -9.13
N MET A 99 -3.42 -30.20 -9.26
CA MET A 99 -2.14 -29.86 -9.90
C MET A 99 -2.30 -29.66 -11.41
N GLU A 100 -3.30 -30.29 -12.02
CA GLU A 100 -3.62 -30.17 -13.45
C GLU A 100 -4.11 -28.76 -13.80
N ASP A 101 -4.85 -28.12 -12.87
CA ASP A 101 -5.38 -26.76 -13.01
C ASP A 101 -4.27 -25.69 -12.98
N ILE A 102 -3.07 -26.03 -12.49
CA ILE A 102 -1.93 -25.13 -12.42
C ILE A 102 -1.19 -25.15 -13.78
N PRO A 103 -0.88 -23.99 -14.39
CA PRO A 103 -0.09 -23.95 -15.62
C PRO A 103 1.26 -24.67 -15.44
N PRO A 104 1.74 -25.44 -16.44
CA PRO A 104 2.89 -26.33 -16.29
C PRO A 104 4.15 -25.69 -15.71
N GLN A 105 4.37 -24.42 -16.04
CA GLN A 105 5.52 -23.64 -15.60
C GLN A 105 5.51 -23.29 -14.10
N PHE A 106 4.33 -23.25 -13.45
CA PHE A 106 4.21 -22.93 -12.01
C PHE A 106 4.01 -24.15 -11.11
N ARG A 107 3.84 -25.35 -11.69
CA ARG A 107 3.60 -26.59 -10.93
C ARG A 107 4.74 -26.97 -9.99
N LYS A 108 5.98 -26.58 -10.31
CA LYS A 108 7.17 -26.90 -9.52
C LYS A 108 7.21 -26.14 -8.20
N ASP A 109 6.67 -24.93 -8.20
CA ASP A 109 6.69 -24.01 -7.05
C ASP A 109 5.32 -23.98 -6.34
N ALA A 110 4.40 -24.87 -6.74
CA ALA A 110 3.09 -24.99 -6.12
C ALA A 110 3.19 -25.76 -4.80
N GLU A 111 2.58 -25.21 -3.76
CA GLU A 111 2.51 -25.78 -2.42
C GLU A 111 1.10 -26.31 -2.15
N ARG A 112 0.99 -27.42 -1.41
CA ARG A 112 -0.31 -27.98 -1.03
C ARG A 112 -0.77 -27.33 0.27
N LEU A 113 -2.02 -26.87 0.30
CA LEU A 113 -2.64 -26.35 1.51
C LEU A 113 -3.02 -27.55 2.40
N GLU A 114 -2.39 -27.63 3.57
CA GLU A 114 -2.74 -28.60 4.62
C GLU A 114 -3.96 -28.08 5.38
N GLU A 115 -4.86 -28.99 5.78
CA GLU A 115 -5.99 -28.70 6.69
C GLU A 115 -5.53 -28.45 8.13
#